data_AF-A0A527H5G2-F1
#
_entry.id   AF-A0A527H5G2-F1
#
_cell.length_a   1.000
_cell.length_b   1.000
_cell.length_c   1.000
_cell.angle_alpha   90.00
_cell.angle_beta   90.00
_cell.angle_gamma   90.00
#
_symmetry.space_group_name_H-M   'P 1'
#
loop_
_entity.id
_entity.type
_entity.pdbx_description
1 polymer ?
#
loop_
_entity_poly.entity_id
_entity_poly.type
_entity_poly.pdbx_seq_one_letter_code
_entity_poly.pdbx_strand_id
1 'polypeptide(L)'
;MTELKQNSPARDWLEAELADTLDEDYELEMSEPALSMEIAKIYKNSHPPSIDRMQYFRDLITLQSELIKLQSWVAYHKKKLVVIFEGRDSAGKGGVIKRITQRLNPRICRVVALPAPTEREKSQWYFQRYVPHLPAGG
;
A
#
# COMPACT_ATOMS: atom_id res chain seq x y z
N MET A 1 -40.87 12.64 -9.57
CA MET A 1 -39.47 12.58 -10.04
C MET A 1 -38.58 12.44 -8.82
N THR A 2 -38.46 11.21 -8.31
CA THR A 2 -37.54 10.89 -7.23
C THR A 2 -36.64 9.81 -7.79
N GLU A 3 -35.43 10.19 -8.17
CA GLU A 3 -34.43 9.26 -8.69
C GLU A 3 -34.18 8.18 -7.63
N LEU A 4 -34.55 6.95 -7.98
CA LEU A 4 -34.13 5.76 -7.28
C LEU A 4 -32.61 5.69 -7.40
N LYS A 5 -31.89 6.13 -6.36
CA LYS A 5 -30.46 5.89 -6.21
C LYS A 5 -30.25 4.38 -6.35
N GLN A 6 -29.70 3.95 -7.48
CA GLN A 6 -29.33 2.57 -7.73
C GLN A 6 -28.36 2.12 -6.62
N ASN A 7 -28.87 1.34 -5.67
CA ASN A 7 -28.04 0.61 -4.73
C ASN A 7 -27.43 -0.56 -5.51
N SER A 8 -26.16 -0.41 -5.86
CA SER A 8 -25.41 -1.43 -6.60
C SER A 8 -24.74 -2.36 -5.59
N PRO A 9 -24.77 -3.68 -5.77
CA PRO A 9 -24.09 -4.63 -4.87
C PRO A 9 -22.59 -4.36 -4.70
N ALA A 10 -21.97 -3.66 -5.67
CA ALA A 10 -20.58 -3.21 -5.56
C ALA A 10 -20.38 -2.08 -4.53
N ARG A 11 -21.38 -1.22 -4.32
CA ARG A 11 -21.34 -0.17 -3.28
C ARG A 11 -21.48 -0.79 -1.89
N ASP A 12 -22.41 -1.73 -1.74
CA ASP A 12 -22.63 -2.43 -0.48
C ASP A 12 -21.37 -3.21 -0.04
N TRP A 13 -20.67 -3.88 -0.98
CA TRP A 13 -19.39 -4.54 -0.68
C TRP A 13 -18.29 -3.54 -0.31
N LEU A 14 -18.17 -2.42 -1.04
CA LEU A 14 -17.15 -1.40 -0.75
C LEU A 14 -17.37 -0.76 0.63
N GLU A 15 -18.62 -0.54 1.03
CA GLU A 15 -18.96 0.00 2.35
C GLU A 15 -18.63 -1.00 3.46
N ALA A 16 -18.89 -2.30 3.26
CA ALA A 16 -18.49 -3.34 4.20
C ALA A 16 -16.96 -3.43 4.35
N GLU A 17 -16.22 -3.46 3.23
CA GLU A 17 -14.75 -3.51 3.25
C GLU A 17 -14.15 -2.24 3.88
N LEU A 18 -14.77 -1.08 3.67
CA LEU A 18 -14.38 0.17 4.28
C LEU A 18 -14.59 0.13 5.81
N ALA A 19 -15.73 -0.40 6.27
CA ALA A 19 -16.00 -0.57 7.70
C ALA A 19 -14.95 -1.49 8.34
N ASP A 20 -14.69 -2.66 7.75
CA ASP A 20 -13.69 -3.61 8.24
C ASP A 20 -12.28 -2.98 8.28
N THR A 21 -11.90 -2.26 7.22
CA THR A 21 -10.58 -1.60 7.16
C THR A 21 -10.43 -0.51 8.22
N LEU A 22 -11.52 0.22 8.53
CA LEU A 22 -11.52 1.26 9.56
C LEU A 22 -11.47 0.66 10.96
N ASP A 23 -12.18 -0.45 11.19
CA ASP A 23 -12.15 -1.16 12.47
C ASP A 23 -10.74 -1.72 12.75
N GLU A 24 -10.08 -2.35 11.77
CA GLU A 24 -8.68 -2.79 11.92
C GLU A 24 -7.73 -1.63 12.25
N ASP A 25 -7.90 -0.49 11.57
CA ASP A 25 -7.05 0.69 11.78
C ASP A 25 -7.32 1.35 13.13
N TYR A 26 -8.56 1.30 13.61
CA TYR A 26 -8.95 1.77 14.94
C TYR A 26 -8.41 0.86 16.05
N GLU A 27 -8.47 -0.47 15.89
CA GLU A 27 -7.86 -1.42 16.83
C GLU A 27 -6.34 -1.22 16.94
N LEU A 28 -5.66 -0.96 15.83
CA LEU A 28 -4.23 -0.61 15.80
C LEU A 28 -3.96 0.69 16.57
N GLU A 29 -4.75 1.74 16.37
CA GLU A 29 -4.62 3.00 17.13
C GLU A 29 -4.92 2.83 18.62
N MET A 30 -5.92 2.01 18.99
CA MET A 30 -6.22 1.71 20.40
C MET A 30 -5.13 0.90 21.09
N SER A 31 -4.37 0.12 20.31
CA SER A 31 -3.21 -0.63 20.80
C SER A 31 -1.97 0.25 21.06
N GLU A 32 -1.92 1.43 20.44
CA GLU A 32 -0.94 2.45 20.81
C GLU A 32 -1.37 3.11 22.14
N PRO A 33 -0.42 3.45 23.04
CA PRO A 33 -0.76 4.13 24.28
C PRO A 33 -1.51 5.42 23.95
N ALA A 34 -2.77 5.51 24.39
CA ALA A 34 -3.63 6.64 24.16
C ALA A 34 -2.88 7.94 24.48
N LEU A 35 -2.53 8.70 23.44
CA LEU A 35 -1.91 10.00 23.59
C LEU A 35 -2.82 10.83 24.48
N SER A 36 -2.26 11.53 25.49
CA SER A 36 -3.08 12.43 26.29
C SER A 36 -3.78 13.43 25.36
N MET A 37 -4.96 13.94 25.78
CA MET A 37 -5.67 14.94 24.99
C MET A 37 -4.81 16.16 24.66
N GLU A 38 -3.84 16.52 25.52
CA GLU A 38 -2.86 17.57 25.20
C GLU A 38 -1.93 17.17 24.06
N ILE A 39 -1.39 15.94 24.06
CA ILE A 39 -0.46 15.48 23.02
C ILE A 39 -1.18 15.38 21.68
N ALA A 40 -2.42 14.89 21.63
CA ALA A 40 -3.24 14.84 20.41
C ALA A 40 -3.51 16.26 19.85
N LYS A 41 -3.74 17.24 20.73
CA LYS A 41 -3.97 18.65 20.35
C LYS A 41 -2.69 19.30 19.83
N ILE A 42 -1.55 19.06 20.47
CA ILE A 42 -0.24 19.54 20.02
C ILE A 42 0.11 18.92 18.66
N TYR A 43 -0.13 17.62 18.49
CA TYR A 43 0.08 16.91 17.23
C TYR A 43 -0.77 17.51 16.10
N LYS A 44 -2.09 17.69 16.30
CA LYS A 44 -2.99 18.31 15.30
C LYS A 44 -2.59 19.74 14.92
N ASN A 45 -2.07 20.52 15.86
CA ASN A 45 -1.62 21.88 15.57
C ASN A 45 -0.29 21.93 14.82
N SER A 46 0.53 20.89 14.94
CA SER A 46 1.88 20.83 14.36
C SER A 46 1.92 20.18 12.97
N HIS A 47 0.83 19.51 12.55
CA HIS A 47 0.72 18.84 11.26
C HIS A 47 -0.32 19.56 10.38
N PRO A 48 0.01 19.89 9.11
CA PRO A 48 -0.92 20.52 8.19
C PRO A 48 -2.15 19.62 7.91
N PRO A 49 -3.26 20.19 7.41
CA PRO A 49 -4.46 19.42 7.08
C PRO A 49 -4.12 18.28 6.11
N SER A 50 -4.33 17.05 6.57
CA SER A 50 -4.20 15.83 5.77
C SER A 50 -5.50 15.52 5.05
N ILE A 51 -5.45 14.59 4.09
CA ILE A 51 -6.65 14.02 3.47
C ILE A 51 -7.53 13.44 4.60
N ASP A 52 -8.84 13.61 4.47
CA ASP A 52 -9.80 13.01 5.38
C ASP A 52 -9.65 11.49 5.39
N ARG A 53 -9.68 10.88 6.59
CA ARG A 53 -9.34 9.45 6.77
C ARG A 53 -10.33 8.54 6.03
N MET A 54 -11.63 8.86 6.08
CA MET A 54 -12.65 8.10 5.35
C MET A 54 -12.44 8.18 3.85
N GLN A 55 -12.15 9.39 3.35
CA GLN A 55 -11.85 9.61 1.94
C GLN A 55 -10.61 8.83 1.51
N TYR A 56 -9.54 8.89 2.30
CA TYR A 56 -8.31 8.15 2.04
C TYR A 56 -8.55 6.64 1.91
N PHE A 57 -9.27 6.02 2.87
CA PHE A 57 -9.50 4.59 2.84
C PHE A 57 -10.39 4.15 1.69
N ARG A 58 -11.42 4.93 1.37
CA ARG A 58 -12.28 4.68 0.21
C ARG A 58 -11.47 4.69 -1.09
N ASP A 59 -10.63 5.71 -1.27
CA ASP A 59 -9.78 5.83 -2.47
C ASP A 59 -8.74 4.69 -2.51
N LEU A 60 -8.15 4.36 -1.36
CA LEU A 60 -7.20 3.27 -1.24
C LEU A 60 -7.79 1.91 -1.68
N ILE A 61 -8.95 1.53 -1.14
CA ILE A 61 -9.61 0.26 -1.48
C ILE A 61 -9.96 0.22 -2.97
N THR A 62 -10.46 1.34 -3.50
CA THR A 62 -10.78 1.47 -4.93
C THR A 62 -9.54 1.26 -5.80
N LEU A 63 -8.43 1.94 -5.48
CA LEU A 63 -7.17 1.82 -6.23
C LEU A 63 -6.57 0.41 -6.11
N GLN A 64 -6.67 -0.23 -4.95
CA GLN A 64 -6.20 -1.61 -4.77
C GLN A 64 -7.03 -2.60 -5.61
N SER A 65 -8.34 -2.38 -5.78
CA SER A 65 -9.15 -3.16 -6.71
C SER A 65 -8.64 -3.04 -8.15
N GLU A 66 -8.31 -1.82 -8.59
CA GLU A 66 -7.71 -1.60 -9.91
C GLU A 66 -6.31 -2.23 -10.04
N LEU A 67 -5.50 -2.24 -8.98
CA LEU A 67 -4.21 -2.92 -8.96
C LEU A 67 -4.35 -4.44 -9.14
N ILE A 68 -5.40 -5.07 -8.59
CA ILE A 68 -5.66 -6.50 -8.80
C ILE A 68 -5.97 -6.78 -10.28
N LYS A 69 -6.74 -5.91 -10.93
CA LYS A 69 -7.02 -6.00 -12.37
C LYS A 69 -5.75 -5.85 -13.19
N LEU A 70 -4.92 -4.86 -12.86
CA LEU A 70 -3.61 -4.65 -13.50
C LEU A 70 -2.70 -5.87 -13.34
N GLN A 71 -2.60 -6.42 -12.13
CA GLN A 71 -1.80 -7.62 -11.84
C GLN A 71 -2.26 -8.80 -12.70
N SER A 72 -3.58 -9.02 -12.78
CA SER A 72 -4.16 -10.10 -13.59
C SER A 72 -3.85 -9.91 -15.08
N TRP A 73 -3.92 -8.68 -15.55
CA TRP A 73 -3.57 -8.33 -16.94
C TRP A 73 -2.09 -8.56 -17.24
N VAL A 74 -1.18 -8.16 -16.35
CA VAL A 74 0.28 -8.39 -16.49
C VAL A 74 0.59 -9.89 -16.55
N ALA A 75 0.00 -10.66 -15.64
CA ALA A 75 0.16 -12.11 -15.54
C ALA A 75 -0.34 -12.85 -16.80
N TYR A 76 -1.49 -12.41 -17.33
CA TYR A 76 -2.08 -12.97 -18.55
C TYR A 76 -1.24 -12.66 -19.79
N HIS A 77 -0.82 -11.40 -19.95
CA HIS A 77 -0.04 -10.96 -21.12
C HIS A 77 1.47 -11.19 -20.99
N LYS A 78 1.91 -11.85 -19.91
CA LYS A 78 3.33 -12.14 -19.61
C LYS A 78 4.21 -10.90 -19.69
N LYS A 79 3.69 -9.75 -19.26
CA LYS A 79 4.45 -8.51 -19.17
C LYS A 79 5.40 -8.57 -17.98
N LYS A 80 6.43 -7.72 -18.01
CA LYS A 80 7.44 -7.61 -16.95
C LYS A 80 7.31 -6.22 -16.35
N LEU A 81 6.93 -6.12 -15.08
CA LEU A 81 6.74 -4.85 -14.37
C LEU A 81 7.70 -4.78 -13.18
N VAL A 82 8.45 -3.67 -13.10
CA VAL A 82 9.31 -3.36 -11.96
C VAL A 82 8.92 -1.98 -11.43
N VAL A 83 8.77 -1.88 -10.12
CA VAL A 83 8.56 -0.61 -9.42
C VAL A 83 9.72 -0.43 -8.43
N ILE A 84 10.45 0.68 -8.56
CA ILE A 84 11.59 1.01 -7.70
C ILE A 84 11.16 2.12 -6.76
N PHE A 85 11.34 1.90 -5.45
CA PHE A 85 11.02 2.88 -4.41
C PHE A 85 12.30 3.48 -3.83
N GLU A 86 12.55 4.74 -4.14
CA GLU A 86 13.68 5.51 -3.63
C GLU A 86 13.22 6.68 -2.76
N GLY A 87 14.10 7.16 -1.88
CA GLY A 87 13.80 8.26 -0.96
C GLY A 87 14.63 8.21 0.32
N ARG A 88 14.61 9.31 1.08
CA ARG A 88 15.33 9.42 2.35
C ARG A 88 14.78 8.47 3.42
N ASP A 89 15.57 8.26 4.46
CA ASP A 89 15.12 7.53 5.65
C ASP A 89 13.87 8.20 6.23
N SER A 90 12.93 7.38 6.70
CA SER A 90 11.63 7.81 7.22
C SER A 90 10.70 8.54 6.22
N ALA A 91 10.97 8.50 4.92
CA ALA A 91 10.08 9.07 3.90
C ALA A 91 8.78 8.29 3.65
N GLY A 92 8.54 7.18 4.35
CA GLY A 92 7.30 6.39 4.24
C GLY A 92 7.29 5.31 3.15
N LYS A 93 8.45 4.97 2.55
CA LYS A 93 8.57 3.94 1.50
C LYS A 93 7.94 2.60 1.90
N GLY A 94 8.22 2.13 3.12
CA GLY A 94 7.68 0.87 3.64
C GLY A 94 6.14 0.87 3.77
N GLY A 95 5.55 2.00 4.17
CA GLY A 95 4.11 2.17 4.25
C GLY A 95 3.45 2.10 2.86
N VAL A 96 4.03 2.78 1.87
CA VAL A 96 3.54 2.75 0.49
C VAL A 96 3.63 1.33 -0.08
N ILE A 97 4.77 0.64 0.08
CA ILE A 97 4.93 -0.75 -0.36
C ILE A 97 3.87 -1.63 0.30
N LYS A 98 3.70 -1.54 1.62
CA LYS A 98 2.70 -2.31 2.37
C LYS A 98 1.30 -2.10 1.79
N ARG A 99 0.88 -0.85 1.56
CA ARG A 99 -0.45 -0.53 1.01
C ARG A 99 -0.62 -1.07 -0.41
N ILE A 100 0.41 -1.00 -1.27
CA ILE A 100 0.32 -1.57 -2.62
C ILE A 100 0.19 -3.10 -2.58
N THR A 101 0.95 -3.77 -1.71
CA THR A 101 1.05 -5.24 -1.73
C THR A 101 -0.02 -5.95 -0.89
N GLN A 102 -0.69 -5.25 0.03
CA GLN A 102 -1.64 -5.81 1.00
C GLN A 102 -2.75 -6.68 0.35
N ARG A 103 -3.24 -6.30 -0.84
CA ARG A 103 -4.34 -6.98 -1.54
C ARG A 103 -3.89 -7.69 -2.83
N LEU A 104 -2.57 -7.78 -3.10
CA LEU A 104 -2.02 -8.45 -4.28
C LEU A 104 -1.63 -9.88 -3.98
N ASN A 105 -1.63 -10.74 -5.00
CA ASN A 105 -1.22 -12.13 -4.86
C ASN A 105 0.31 -12.21 -4.70
N PRO A 106 0.84 -12.71 -3.56
CA PRO A 106 2.27 -12.74 -3.28
C PRO A 106 3.07 -13.68 -4.21
N ARG A 107 2.39 -14.57 -4.94
CA ARG A 107 3.03 -15.44 -5.94
C ARG A 107 3.35 -14.70 -7.25
N ILE A 108 2.68 -13.57 -7.49
CA ILE A 108 2.85 -12.75 -8.70
C ILE A 108 3.61 -11.48 -8.34
N CYS A 109 3.17 -10.77 -7.30
CA CYS A 109 3.84 -9.57 -6.82
C CYS A 109 4.84 -9.93 -5.71
N ARG A 110 6.14 -9.68 -5.94
CA ARG A 110 7.19 -9.89 -4.94
C ARG A 110 7.83 -8.57 -4.52
N VAL A 111 8.08 -8.45 -3.23
CA VAL A 111 8.86 -7.33 -2.65
C VAL A 111 10.28 -7.80 -2.41
N VAL A 112 11.25 -6.99 -2.80
CA VAL A 112 12.67 -7.25 -2.57
C VAL A 112 13.27 -6.09 -1.81
N ALA A 113 13.78 -6.39 -0.61
CA ALA A 113 14.54 -5.47 0.22
C ALA A 113 15.91 -6.10 0.49
N LEU A 114 16.94 -5.62 -0.21
CA LEU A 114 18.30 -6.16 -0.05
C LEU A 114 19.00 -5.50 1.13
N PRO A 115 19.68 -6.27 1.99
CA PRO A 115 20.53 -5.70 3.04
C PRO A 115 21.78 -5.04 2.43
N ALA A 116 22.57 -4.42 3.30
CA ALA A 116 23.89 -3.92 2.95
C ALA A 116 24.70 -5.02 2.23
N PRO A 117 25.46 -4.65 1.17
CA PRO A 117 26.21 -5.63 0.38
C PRO A 117 27.31 -6.29 1.21
N THR A 118 27.45 -7.60 1.04
CA THR A 118 28.56 -8.40 1.57
C THR A 118 29.89 -8.06 0.89
N GLU A 119 31.02 -8.42 1.49
CA GLU A 119 32.35 -8.19 0.90
C GLU A 119 32.50 -8.80 -0.50
N ARG A 120 31.87 -9.95 -0.73
CA ARG A 120 31.84 -10.59 -2.05
C ARG A 120 30.99 -9.81 -3.05
N GLU A 121 29.85 -9.24 -2.65
CA GLU A 121 29.02 -8.42 -3.53
C GLU A 121 29.67 -7.07 -3.84
N LYS A 122 30.46 -6.51 -2.91
CA LYS A 122 31.21 -5.27 -3.14
C LYS A 122 32.31 -5.42 -4.21
N SER A 123 32.86 -6.62 -4.38
CA SER A 123 33.85 -6.92 -5.42
C SER A 123 33.24 -7.41 -6.74
N GLN A 124 31.92 -7.65 -6.77
CA GLN A 124 31.18 -7.96 -7.99
C GLN A 124 30.80 -6.69 -8.74
N TRP A 125 30.32 -6.86 -9.98
CA TRP A 125 29.70 -5.77 -10.70
C TRP A 125 28.44 -5.29 -9.97
N TYR A 126 28.30 -3.98 -9.76
CA TYR A 126 27.24 -3.39 -8.92
C TYR A 126 25.83 -3.91 -9.22
N PHE A 127 25.47 -4.04 -10.50
CA PHE A 127 24.13 -4.50 -10.90
C PHE A 127 23.91 -6.01 -10.73
N GLN A 128 24.98 -6.79 -10.60
CA GLN A 128 24.92 -8.25 -10.55
C GLN A 128 24.05 -8.76 -9.39
N ARG A 129 24.03 -8.07 -8.25
CA ARG A 129 23.16 -8.44 -7.13
C ARG A 129 21.67 -8.14 -7.35
N TYR A 130 21.32 -7.21 -8.25
CA TYR A 130 19.94 -6.79 -8.49
C TYR A 130 19.28 -7.57 -9.63
N VAL A 131 20.05 -7.95 -10.66
CA VAL A 131 19.55 -8.67 -11.84
C VAL A 131 18.74 -9.95 -11.50
N PRO A 132 19.15 -10.79 -10.54
CA PRO A 132 18.36 -11.97 -10.13
C PRO A 132 16.95 -11.65 -9.62
N HIS A 133 16.72 -10.42 -9.16
CA HIS A 133 15.45 -9.94 -8.64
C HIS A 133 14.56 -9.28 -9.70
N LEU A 134 15.01 -9.17 -10.95
CA LEU A 134 14.18 -8.68 -12.04
C LEU A 134 13.12 -9.73 -12.44
N PRO A 135 11.89 -9.29 -12.75
CA PRO A 135 10.76 -10.17 -13.00
C PRO A 135 10.96 -10.98 -14.28
N ALA A 136 10.52 -12.24 -14.22
CA ALA A 136 10.20 -13.00 -15.41
C ALA A 136 8.84 -12.53 -15.97
N GLY A 137 8.40 -13.09 -17.10
CA GLY A 137 7.11 -12.72 -17.67
C GLY A 137 5.94 -13.20 -16.81
N GLY A 138 5.06 -12.26 -16.44
CA GLY A 138 3.82 -12.48 -15.70
C GLY A 138 3.91 -12.03 -14.26
#